data_AF-A0A415KJU8-F1
#
_entry.id   AF-A0A415KJU8-F1
#
_cell.length_a   1.000
_cell.length_b   1.000
_cell.length_c   1.000
_cell.angle_alpha   90.00
_cell.angle_beta   90.00
_cell.angle_gamma   90.00
#
_symmetry.space_group_name_H-M   'P 1'
#
loop_
_entity.id
_entity.type
_entity.pdbx_description
1 polymer ?
#
loop_
_entity_poly.entity_id
_entity_poly.type
_entity_poly.pdbx_seq_one_letter_code
_entity_poly.pdbx_strand_id
1 'polypeptide(L)'
;MRIIFKKFRTRMIVGCILAVIALLAVSVVVFINQPSFGRTPRGERLERVMKSPNYRDGGYDTHYAEIGNRFPNIDLAILENGQYDKEWSLIHLMPQYMAQTARDLKAKRVLTVHHSKYALAKHRWDEPLKNAEEMKNKDYLNVLIPEIGEVVTLEK
;
A
#
# COMPACT_ATOMS: atom_id res chain seq x y z
N MET A 1 -57.24 -18.97 -2.90
CA MET A 1 -56.69 -18.09 -1.84
C MET A 1 -55.28 -18.47 -1.37
N ARG A 2 -55.02 -19.72 -0.95
CA ARG A 2 -53.73 -20.18 -0.36
C ARG A 2 -52.48 -19.97 -1.23
N ILE A 3 -52.58 -20.14 -2.56
CA ILE A 3 -51.44 -19.98 -3.50
C ILE A 3 -51.05 -18.51 -3.69
N ILE A 4 -52.04 -17.60 -3.71
CA ILE A 4 -51.82 -16.15 -3.87
C ILE A 4 -51.11 -15.60 -2.63
N PHE A 5 -51.56 -15.99 -1.43
CA PHE A 5 -50.90 -15.63 -0.16
C PHE A 5 -49.45 -16.18 -0.07
N LYS A 6 -49.20 -17.40 -0.58
CA LYS A 6 -47.84 -17.97 -0.64
C LYS A 6 -46.95 -17.17 -1.59
N LYS A 7 -47.43 -16.80 -2.78
CA LYS A 7 -46.71 -15.94 -3.73
C LYS A 7 -46.45 -14.55 -3.16
N PHE A 8 -47.42 -13.94 -2.48
CA PHE A 8 -47.26 -12.63 -1.84
C PHE A 8 -46.22 -12.67 -0.71
N ARG A 9 -46.30 -13.68 0.17
CA ARG A 9 -45.31 -13.91 1.24
C ARG A 9 -43.91 -14.16 0.68
N THR A 10 -43.77 -14.95 -0.38
CA THR A 10 -42.46 -15.16 -1.04
C THR A 10 -41.90 -13.87 -1.63
N ARG A 11 -42.73 -13.05 -2.31
CA ARG A 11 -42.30 -11.75 -2.86
C ARG A 11 -41.88 -10.78 -1.76
N MET A 12 -42.62 -10.77 -0.64
CA MET A 12 -42.28 -9.95 0.53
C MET A 12 -40.96 -10.39 1.17
N ILE A 13 -40.75 -11.70 1.37
CA ILE A 13 -39.48 -12.25 1.92
C ILE A 13 -38.31 -11.90 1.01
N VAL A 14 -38.44 -12.09 -0.31
CA VAL A 14 -37.40 -11.72 -1.28
C VAL A 14 -37.11 -10.22 -1.23
N GLY A 15 -38.15 -9.38 -1.14
CA GLY A 15 -37.98 -7.93 -0.98
C GLY A 15 -37.21 -7.55 0.29
N CYS A 16 -37.54 -8.16 1.43
CA CYS A 16 -36.81 -7.94 2.68
C CYS A 16 -35.33 -8.37 2.58
N ILE A 17 -35.06 -9.54 1.98
CA ILE A 17 -33.67 -10.02 1.79
C ILE A 17 -32.88 -9.03 0.92
N LEU A 18 -33.46 -8.58 -0.20
CA LEU A 18 -32.80 -7.61 -1.08
C LEU A 18 -32.55 -6.28 -0.37
N ALA A 19 -33.49 -5.81 0.45
CA ALA A 19 -33.31 -4.58 1.25
C ALA A 19 -32.17 -4.72 2.27
N VAL A 20 -32.07 -5.87 2.95
CA VAL A 20 -30.95 -6.13 3.88
C VAL A 20 -29.61 -6.20 3.15
N ILE A 21 -29.55 -6.87 2.00
CA ILE A 21 -28.32 -6.92 1.18
C ILE A 21 -27.91 -5.52 0.74
N ALA A 22 -28.86 -4.71 0.25
CA ALA A 22 -28.58 -3.33 -0.15
C ALA A 22 -28.08 -2.48 1.03
N LEU A 23 -28.70 -2.60 2.21
CA LEU A 23 -28.28 -1.90 3.41
C LEU A 23 -26.86 -2.30 3.84
N LEU A 24 -26.54 -3.59 3.80
CA LEU A 24 -25.20 -4.09 4.11
C LEU A 24 -24.18 -3.59 3.10
N ALA A 25 -24.48 -3.61 1.80
CA ALA A 25 -23.60 -3.09 0.77
C ALA A 25 -23.30 -1.59 0.96
N VAL A 26 -24.33 -0.78 1.22
CA VAL A 26 -24.16 0.65 1.52
C VAL A 26 -23.33 0.84 2.79
N SER A 27 -23.59 0.06 3.84
CA SER A 27 -22.85 0.13 5.10
C SER A 27 -21.37 -0.20 4.92
N VAL A 28 -21.06 -1.25 4.14
CA VAL A 28 -19.67 -1.61 3.78
C VAL A 28 -19.01 -0.48 2.99
N VAL A 29 -19.68 0.07 1.96
CA VAL A 29 -19.14 1.17 1.15
C VAL A 29 -18.85 2.40 2.01
N VAL A 30 -19.76 2.79 2.91
CA VAL A 30 -19.55 3.92 3.82
C VAL A 30 -18.39 3.65 4.77
N PHE A 31 -18.30 2.44 5.33
CA PHE A 31 -17.25 2.04 6.26
C PHE A 31 -15.86 2.04 5.60
N ILE A 32 -15.68 1.40 4.45
CA ILE A 32 -14.37 1.35 3.76
C ILE A 32 -13.95 2.70 3.18
N ASN A 33 -14.87 3.64 3.01
CA ASN A 33 -14.55 5.00 2.56
C ASN A 33 -14.17 5.94 3.72
N GLN A 34 -14.05 5.46 4.96
CA GLN A 34 -13.57 6.29 6.07
C GLN A 34 -12.09 6.68 5.89
N PRO A 35 -11.64 7.82 6.45
CA PRO A 35 -10.24 8.27 6.34
C PRO A 35 -9.20 7.23 6.76
N SER A 36 -9.53 6.36 7.74
CA SER A 36 -8.64 5.32 8.26
C SER A 36 -8.22 4.26 7.24
N PHE A 37 -8.98 4.07 6.16
CA PHE A 37 -8.69 3.06 5.12
C PHE A 37 -7.89 3.63 3.94
N GLY A 38 -7.55 4.91 3.97
CA GLY A 38 -6.90 5.58 2.84
C GLY A 38 -7.82 5.68 1.61
N ARG A 39 -7.32 6.30 0.54
CA ARG A 39 -8.02 6.42 -0.75
C ARG A 39 -7.01 6.51 -1.88
N THR A 40 -7.42 6.14 -3.09
CA THR A 40 -6.64 6.40 -4.30
C THR A 40 -6.39 7.89 -4.46
N PRO A 41 -5.21 8.30 -4.98
CA PRO A 41 -4.89 9.71 -5.18
C PRO A 41 -5.90 10.40 -6.11
N ARG A 42 -6.21 11.66 -5.80
CA ARG A 42 -7.12 12.53 -6.58
C ARG A 42 -6.56 13.96 -6.61
N GLY A 43 -7.02 14.78 -7.56
CA GLY A 43 -6.61 16.19 -7.69
C GLY A 43 -5.10 16.35 -7.87
N GLU A 44 -4.52 17.36 -7.21
CA GLU A 44 -3.08 17.69 -7.29
C GLU A 44 -2.17 16.50 -6.99
N ARG A 45 -2.54 15.64 -6.03
CA ARG A 45 -1.77 14.43 -5.71
C ARG A 45 -1.72 13.47 -6.90
N LEU A 46 -2.84 13.26 -7.58
CA LEU A 46 -2.88 12.41 -8.77
C LEU A 46 -2.08 13.02 -9.91
N GLU A 47 -2.21 14.33 -10.13
CA GLU A 47 -1.42 15.02 -11.15
C GLU A 47 0.09 14.90 -10.92
N ARG A 48 0.53 15.05 -9.67
CA ARG A 48 1.95 14.92 -9.31
C ARG A 48 2.47 13.50 -9.56
N VAL A 49 1.72 12.48 -9.13
CA VAL A 49 2.03 11.07 -9.42
C VAL A 49 2.17 10.85 -10.93
N MET A 50 1.19 11.30 -11.72
CA MET A 50 1.19 11.11 -13.18
C MET A 50 2.31 11.85 -13.91
N LYS A 51 2.78 12.99 -13.37
CA LYS A 51 3.88 13.79 -13.94
C LYS A 51 5.26 13.34 -13.46
N SER A 52 5.34 12.38 -12.54
CA SER A 52 6.61 12.02 -11.93
C SER A 52 7.57 11.39 -12.96
N PRO A 53 8.85 11.80 -13.03
CA PRO A 53 9.80 11.29 -14.02
C PRO A 53 10.02 9.77 -13.96
N ASN A 54 9.86 9.17 -12.77
CA ASN A 54 10.00 7.73 -12.58
C ASN A 54 8.64 7.00 -12.55
N TYR A 55 7.53 7.68 -12.87
CA TYR A 55 6.24 7.02 -13.02
C TYR A 55 6.27 6.06 -14.21
N ARG A 56 6.35 4.76 -13.94
CA ARG A 56 6.00 3.69 -14.88
C ARG A 56 4.94 2.80 -14.23
N ASP A 57 4.00 2.30 -15.01
CA ASP A 57 3.01 1.31 -14.54
C ASP A 57 2.25 1.64 -13.24
N GLY A 58 2.07 2.92 -12.91
CA GLY A 58 1.08 3.31 -11.90
C GLY A 58 1.54 3.71 -10.49
N GLY A 59 2.83 3.82 -10.14
CA GLY A 59 3.19 3.84 -8.70
C GLY A 59 4.20 4.84 -8.14
N TYR A 60 4.96 5.60 -8.95
CA TYR A 60 6.00 6.48 -8.40
C TYR A 60 5.54 7.94 -8.25
N ASP A 61 5.97 8.62 -7.19
CA ASP A 61 5.62 10.01 -6.88
C ASP A 61 6.89 10.84 -6.55
N THR A 62 6.89 12.14 -6.86
CA THR A 62 8.08 13.02 -6.70
C THR A 62 8.38 13.40 -5.26
N HIS A 63 7.44 13.15 -4.34
CA HIS A 63 7.57 13.59 -2.95
C HIS A 63 8.80 13.02 -2.23
N TYR A 64 9.33 11.86 -2.63
CA TYR A 64 10.55 11.29 -2.04
C TYR A 64 11.76 12.21 -2.25
N ALA A 65 11.95 12.71 -3.47
CA ALA A 65 13.02 13.66 -3.78
C ALA A 65 12.80 15.01 -3.09
N GLU A 66 11.55 15.47 -3.01
CA GLU A 66 11.19 16.67 -2.27
C GLU A 66 11.55 16.55 -0.78
N ILE A 67 11.27 15.39 -0.15
CA ILE A 67 11.64 15.09 1.23
C ILE A 67 13.16 15.10 1.38
N GLY A 68 13.90 14.39 0.53
CA GLY A 68 15.37 14.35 0.60
C GLY A 68 16.02 15.73 0.39
N ASN A 69 15.40 16.60 -0.42
CA ASN A 69 15.87 17.98 -0.60
C ASN A 69 15.54 18.87 0.61
N ARG A 70 14.41 18.63 1.28
CA ARG A 70 13.99 19.38 2.47
C ARG A 70 14.78 18.97 3.73
N PHE A 71 15.20 17.70 3.82
CA PHE A 71 15.89 17.14 4.98
C PHE A 71 17.22 16.50 4.54
N PRO A 72 18.33 17.26 4.52
CA PRO A 72 19.58 16.82 3.88
C PRO A 72 20.35 15.73 4.65
N ASN A 73 20.01 15.45 5.92
CA ASN A 73 20.75 14.55 6.80
C ASN A 73 19.82 13.48 7.42
N ILE A 74 19.09 12.72 6.58
CA ILE A 74 18.23 11.64 7.07
C ILE A 74 19.11 10.45 7.49
N ASP A 75 19.18 10.12 8.78
CA ASP A 75 19.97 8.98 9.27
C ASP A 75 19.35 7.63 8.93
N LEU A 76 18.02 7.56 8.91
CA LEU A 76 17.25 6.34 8.62
C LEU A 76 15.97 6.69 7.84
N ALA A 77 15.77 6.01 6.72
CA ALA A 77 14.47 5.94 6.05
C ALA A 77 13.82 4.59 6.33
N ILE A 78 12.56 4.60 6.78
CA ILE A 78 11.74 3.41 6.92
C ILE A 78 10.81 3.35 5.72
N LEU A 79 11.02 2.38 4.84
CA LEU A 79 10.34 2.28 3.55
C LEU A 79 9.44 1.06 3.47
N GLU A 80 8.26 1.25 2.89
CA GLU A 80 7.37 0.15 2.53
C GLU A 80 8.05 -0.78 1.51
N ASN A 81 7.97 -2.08 1.74
CA ASN A 81 8.42 -3.13 0.83
C ASN A 81 7.51 -4.34 1.02
N GLY A 82 6.23 -4.18 0.75
CA GLY A 82 5.28 -5.25 0.96
C GLY A 82 3.87 -4.78 0.72
N GLN A 83 3.00 -5.75 0.53
CA GLN A 83 1.60 -5.61 0.22
C GLN A 83 1.35 -4.89 -1.11
N TYR A 84 2.35 -4.86 -1.98
CA TYR A 84 2.25 -4.28 -3.31
C TYR A 84 1.55 -5.23 -4.30
N ASP A 85 0.81 -4.65 -5.24
CA ASP A 85 0.28 -5.32 -6.43
C ASP A 85 0.05 -4.27 -7.52
N LYS A 86 0.02 -4.71 -8.78
CA LYS A 86 -0.28 -3.84 -9.92
C LYS A 86 -1.68 -3.23 -9.82
N GLU A 87 -2.64 -3.94 -9.22
CA GLU A 87 -4.03 -3.47 -9.06
C GLU A 87 -4.16 -2.25 -8.14
N TRP A 88 -3.18 -1.98 -7.27
CA TRP A 88 -3.19 -0.84 -6.34
C TRP A 88 -1.83 -0.13 -6.28
N SER A 89 -1.13 -0.09 -7.41
CA SER A 89 0.20 0.51 -7.52
C SER A 89 0.23 2.00 -7.15
N LEU A 90 -0.88 2.72 -7.25
CA LEU A 90 -1.00 4.15 -6.88
C LEU A 90 -0.93 4.42 -5.37
N ILE A 91 -1.03 3.39 -4.54
CA ILE A 91 -1.10 3.53 -3.08
C ILE A 91 -0.09 2.65 -2.32
N HIS A 92 0.78 1.93 -3.03
CA HIS A 92 1.83 1.10 -2.45
C HIS A 92 3.13 1.30 -3.24
N LEU A 93 4.28 1.16 -2.58
CA LEU A 93 5.57 1.28 -3.25
C LEU A 93 5.89 -0.01 -4.03
N MET A 94 5.99 0.10 -5.36
CA MET A 94 6.35 -1.05 -6.19
C MET A 94 7.85 -1.38 -6.08
N PRO A 95 8.25 -2.67 -6.09
CA PRO A 95 9.63 -3.09 -5.90
C PRO A 95 10.64 -2.42 -6.83
N GLN A 96 10.29 -2.23 -8.10
CA GLN A 96 11.17 -1.63 -9.09
C GLN A 96 11.56 -0.17 -8.78
N TYR A 97 10.87 0.49 -7.85
CA TYR A 97 11.15 1.87 -7.46
C TYR A 97 11.84 2.01 -6.11
N MET A 98 12.02 0.93 -5.34
CA MET A 98 12.52 1.05 -3.97
C MET A 98 13.94 1.60 -3.93
N ALA A 99 14.82 1.15 -4.82
CA ALA A 99 16.19 1.65 -4.90
C ALA A 99 16.22 3.15 -5.26
N GLN A 100 15.40 3.58 -6.21
CA GLN A 100 15.30 5.00 -6.58
C GLN A 100 14.72 5.83 -5.43
N THR A 101 13.69 5.33 -4.76
CA THR A 101 13.08 5.97 -3.59
C THR A 101 14.09 6.21 -2.48
N ALA A 102 14.90 5.19 -2.17
CA ALA A 102 15.97 5.28 -1.18
C ALA A 102 17.02 6.34 -1.56
N ARG A 103 17.43 6.40 -2.84
CA ARG A 103 18.37 7.41 -3.34
C ARG A 103 17.81 8.82 -3.28
N ASP A 104 16.55 9.00 -3.67
CA ASP A 104 15.87 10.28 -3.67
C ASP A 104 15.73 10.86 -2.25
N LEU A 105 15.52 10.00 -1.26
CA LEU A 105 15.50 10.38 0.17
C LEU A 105 16.89 10.74 0.72
N LYS A 106 17.97 10.32 0.06
CA LYS A 106 19.36 10.56 0.50
C LYS A 106 19.64 10.09 1.93
N ALA A 107 18.93 9.05 2.39
CA ALA A 107 19.08 8.53 3.74
C ALA A 107 20.38 7.74 3.89
N LYS A 108 21.08 7.87 5.02
CA LYS A 108 22.30 7.10 5.31
C LYS A 108 22.03 5.60 5.38
N ARG A 109 20.83 5.21 5.83
CA ARG A 109 20.38 3.82 6.03
C ARG A 109 18.91 3.68 5.64
N VAL A 110 18.53 2.49 5.19
CA VAL A 110 17.14 2.14 4.86
C VAL A 110 16.73 0.90 5.64
N LEU A 111 15.55 0.92 6.24
CA LEU A 111 14.90 -0.25 6.80
C LEU A 111 13.60 -0.50 6.04
N THR A 112 13.42 -1.72 5.51
CA THR A 112 12.16 -2.07 4.86
C THR A 112 11.13 -2.59 5.84
N VAL A 113 9.86 -2.24 5.64
CA VAL A 113 8.73 -2.65 6.47
C VAL A 113 7.53 -3.05 5.61
N HIS A 114 6.38 -3.31 6.24
CA HIS A 114 5.13 -3.67 5.57
C HIS A 114 5.10 -5.11 5.01
N HIS A 115 5.99 -5.98 5.47
CA HIS A 115 6.04 -7.40 5.13
C HIS A 115 6.19 -8.28 6.38
N SER A 116 6.33 -9.60 6.22
CA SER A 116 6.65 -10.59 7.27
C SER A 116 5.63 -10.77 8.41
N LYS A 117 4.44 -10.16 8.34
CA LYS A 117 3.38 -10.33 9.37
C LYS A 117 2.06 -10.83 8.81
N TYR A 118 1.53 -10.19 7.77
CA TYR A 118 0.23 -10.51 7.17
C TYR A 118 0.37 -10.67 5.66
N ALA A 119 -0.43 -11.55 5.06
CA ALA A 119 -0.53 -11.71 3.61
C ALA A 119 -1.77 -10.96 3.10
N LEU A 120 -1.60 -9.70 2.70
CA LEU A 120 -2.67 -8.82 2.21
C LEU A 120 -2.51 -8.47 0.71
N ALA A 121 -1.55 -9.11 0.03
CA ALA A 121 -1.30 -8.96 -1.40
C ALA A 121 -0.94 -10.31 -2.03
N LYS A 122 -0.75 -10.31 -3.35
CA LYS A 122 -0.55 -11.53 -4.15
C LYS A 122 0.92 -11.94 -4.31
N HIS A 123 1.88 -11.09 -3.95
CA HIS A 123 3.30 -11.43 -4.01
C HIS A 123 3.66 -12.54 -3.01
N ARG A 124 4.77 -13.25 -3.23
CA ARG A 124 5.21 -14.30 -2.30
C ARG A 124 5.64 -13.69 -0.96
N TRP A 125 5.53 -14.47 0.11
CA TRP A 125 5.88 -14.00 1.46
C TRP A 125 7.37 -13.62 1.59
N ASP A 126 8.25 -14.31 0.86
CA ASP A 126 9.72 -14.13 0.91
C ASP A 126 10.25 -13.08 -0.07
N GLU A 127 9.41 -12.63 -1.01
CA GLU A 127 9.80 -11.69 -2.07
C GLU A 127 10.24 -10.32 -1.52
N PRO A 128 9.55 -9.71 -0.54
CA PRO A 128 10.06 -8.53 0.16
C PRO A 128 11.49 -8.63 0.67
N LEU A 129 11.82 -9.72 1.37
CA LEU A 129 13.16 -9.90 1.94
C LEU A 129 14.21 -10.01 0.84
N LYS A 130 13.89 -10.73 -0.24
CA LYS A 130 14.74 -10.79 -1.44
C LYS A 130 14.94 -9.42 -2.06
N ASN A 131 13.89 -8.59 -2.17
CA ASN A 131 14.03 -7.25 -2.71
C ASN A 131 14.97 -6.38 -1.83
N ALA A 132 14.88 -6.51 -0.51
CA ALA A 132 15.77 -5.80 0.42
C ALA A 132 17.22 -6.26 0.27
N GLU A 133 17.45 -7.57 0.10
CA GLU A 133 18.76 -8.13 -0.22
C GLU A 133 19.29 -7.63 -1.57
N GLU A 134 18.44 -7.51 -2.59
CA GLU A 134 18.82 -6.95 -3.88
C GLU A 134 19.21 -5.47 -3.77
N MET A 135 18.44 -4.66 -3.03
CA MET A 135 18.80 -3.27 -2.75
C MET A 135 20.18 -3.16 -2.07
N LYS A 136 20.50 -4.09 -1.17
CA LYS A 136 21.81 -4.13 -0.50
C LYS A 136 22.93 -4.54 -1.45
N ASN A 137 22.73 -5.66 -2.16
CA ASN A 137 23.81 -6.35 -2.87
C ASN A 137 24.01 -5.87 -4.32
N LYS A 138 22.93 -5.47 -4.99
CA LYS A 138 22.95 -5.02 -6.40
C LYS A 138 22.96 -3.50 -6.50
N ASP A 139 22.17 -2.82 -5.67
CA ASP A 139 22.05 -1.36 -5.70
C ASP A 139 23.04 -0.63 -4.79
N TYR A 140 23.82 -1.39 -4.00
CA TYR A 140 24.84 -0.92 -3.06
C TYR A 140 24.28 0.09 -2.03
N LEU A 141 23.03 -0.10 -1.61
CA LEU A 141 22.40 0.71 -0.57
C LEU A 141 22.69 0.14 0.83
N ASN A 142 22.75 1.01 1.83
CA ASN A 142 22.91 0.59 3.22
C ASN A 142 21.55 0.16 3.81
N VAL A 143 21.14 -1.06 3.48
CA VAL A 143 19.86 -1.64 3.92
C VAL A 143 20.05 -2.46 5.19
N LEU A 144 19.25 -2.12 6.20
CA LEU A 144 19.11 -2.85 7.44
C LEU A 144 18.07 -3.96 7.24
N ILE A 145 18.48 -5.20 7.54
CA ILE A 145 17.61 -6.39 7.45
C ILE A 145 17.73 -7.15 8.79
N PRO A 146 17.23 -6.57 9.89
CA PRO A 146 17.29 -7.21 11.19
C PRO A 146 16.32 -8.40 11.30
N GLU A 147 16.60 -9.32 12.22
CA GLU A 147 15.62 -10.32 12.64
C GLU A 147 14.46 -9.66 13.39
N ILE A 148 13.29 -10.32 13.41
CA ILE A 148 12.11 -9.79 14.12
C ILE A 148 12.42 -9.70 15.62
N GLY A 149 12.45 -8.48 16.13
CA GLY A 149 12.75 -8.19 17.54
C GLY A 149 14.22 -7.85 17.82
N GLU A 150 15.10 -7.92 16.81
CA GLU A 150 16.49 -7.50 16.94
C GLU A 150 16.57 -5.97 17.13
N VAL A 151 17.45 -5.55 18.04
CA VAL A 151 17.70 -4.14 18.34
C VAL A 151 18.74 -3.60 17.37
N VAL A 152 18.36 -2.60 16.57
CA VAL A 152 19.27 -1.88 15.67
C VAL A 152 19.64 -0.53 16.26
N THR A 153 20.92 -0.32 16.54
CA THR A 153 21.45 0.97 17.01
C THR A 153 21.85 1.86 15.85
N LEU A 154 21.33 3.09 15.82
CA LEU A 154 21.75 4.11 14.86
C LEU A 154 22.93 4.89 15.45
N GLU A 155 24.12 4.69 14.90
CA GLU A 155 25.27 5.53 15.21
C GLU A 155 25.04 6.93 14.63
N LYS A 156 25.34 7.96 15.44
CA LYS A 156 25.21 9.39 15.10
C LYS A 156 26.24 9.81 14.05
#